data_AF-N9U0K8-F1
#
_entry.id   AF-N9U0K8-F1
#
_cell.length_a   1.000
_cell.length_b   1.000
_cell.length_c   1.000
_cell.angle_alpha   90.00
_cell.angle_beta   90.00
_cell.angle_gamma   90.00
#
_symmetry.space_group_name_H-M   'P 1'
#
loop_
_entity.id
_entity.type
_entity.pdbx_description
1 polymer ?
#
loop_
_entity_poly.entity_id
_entity_poly.type
_entity_poly.pdbx_seq_one_letter_code
_entity_poly.pdbx_strand_id
1 'polypeptide(L)'
;MKFKKGMFFLFATTFLASTSMLAISCSKQKEVYLDINKISRLFLNRLTLSQIASIEKDQKIFYYFENNQKNPFDNVKIEFDEKANKQKMFLLKKNQWIEYQPDFPYKNNWEQTITDNNNIRIFHSNKKADINNFLSMSFDFNEIDLANDYEEWLINWAAKKNVDFKPEQYQYPEDLQTIIFRLNDDIKDNYFIMNKNYIKNSSGKITLFSDWMQPQYIQASAFLDHEHQQQRKTFTQLLKLYLNQFNVNVAEIEIDWKNAKTKQSLSSPEDFVEFQIKSIKDWNNSELLEQKNQNKTFYLNGFRNYAWNGKFGVGKDGLKENLPLFNDYVENPLLYMDGKKYLTIIDNINHFIKAPTSPEYWNAKGLMYLFNEFKDEILKIKIPEYRQNEDLEYKIEEFEFSDYLDTNQVFKAIVNVTKKNGSSKKYLWLSSNFDDHGHRLKGMIFKNKINPQSSDIYSFNPTNKGIPEGIKLEEFVSNKEDSAFMVGLNHASNKLNSLFNYWNNDSRQNFDPSLLNNDSYQIKVFNAYLNNYLLAYALENKEKHTLSGIKRIDIKLNPEKNKLGQLYFELLFIGFGENDYQFKSNKEKIVAKSVLYWNYFKGYDESISKNNFMFVNENKKVERME
;
A
#
# COMPACT_ATOMS: atom_id res chain seq x y z
N MET A 1 -26.67 70.42 -15.35
CA MET A 1 -27.69 71.14 -14.56
C MET A 1 -27.04 71.67 -13.27
N LYS A 2 -27.65 72.63 -12.57
CA LYS A 2 -27.16 73.43 -11.43
C LYS A 2 -26.27 72.71 -10.38
N PHE A 3 -25.09 73.32 -10.07
CA PHE A 3 -24.52 73.69 -8.73
C PHE A 3 -24.37 72.63 -7.60
N LYS A 4 -23.58 72.76 -6.51
CA LYS A 4 -22.60 73.71 -5.88
C LYS A 4 -21.79 72.85 -4.84
N LYS A 5 -20.61 73.13 -4.26
CA LYS A 5 -19.62 74.24 -4.06
C LYS A 5 -18.18 73.65 -4.27
N GLY A 6 -17.04 74.35 -4.20
CA GLY A 6 -16.78 75.80 -4.15
C GLY A 6 -16.27 76.38 -2.81
N MET A 7 -14.96 76.31 -2.50
CA MET A 7 -14.25 77.31 -1.67
C MET A 7 -12.71 77.31 -1.86
N PHE A 8 -12.11 78.50 -1.73
CA PHE A 8 -10.66 78.81 -1.75
C PHE A 8 -10.02 78.49 -0.37
N PHE A 9 -8.71 78.26 -0.26
CA PHE A 9 -7.72 79.36 -0.16
C PHE A 9 -6.27 78.95 -0.46
N LEU A 10 -5.46 79.91 -0.89
CA LEU A 10 -3.99 79.81 -0.94
C LEU A 10 -3.43 80.00 0.48
N PHE A 11 -2.34 79.30 0.78
CA PHE A 11 -1.16 79.95 1.36
C PHE A 11 0.07 79.54 0.54
N ALA A 12 1.01 80.47 0.39
CA ALA A 12 2.19 80.32 -0.46
C ALA A 12 3.47 80.29 0.38
N THR A 13 4.61 80.10 -0.29
CA THR A 13 5.98 80.03 0.25
C THR A 13 6.28 78.73 1.02
N THR A 14 7.50 78.17 0.97
CA THR A 14 8.74 78.58 0.26
C THR A 14 9.22 77.50 -0.71
N PHE A 15 9.80 77.91 -1.84
CA PHE A 15 10.69 77.06 -2.62
C PHE A 15 12.06 77.06 -1.94
N LEU A 16 12.52 75.91 -1.45
CA LEU A 16 13.93 75.67 -1.12
C LEU A 16 14.37 74.40 -1.82
N ALA A 17 15.35 74.52 -2.72
CA ALA A 17 15.88 73.41 -3.48
C ALA A 17 16.90 72.62 -2.62
N SER A 18 16.40 71.78 -1.70
CA SER A 18 17.22 70.75 -1.08
C SER A 18 17.42 69.59 -2.05
N THR A 19 18.69 69.41 -2.42
CA THR A 19 19.31 68.25 -3.07
C THR A 19 18.43 67.00 -3.19
N SER A 20 18.32 66.47 -4.40
CA SER A 20 17.76 65.14 -4.64
C SER A 20 18.57 64.10 -3.87
N MET A 21 18.06 63.69 -2.70
CA MET A 21 18.51 62.46 -2.05
C MET A 21 18.16 61.31 -2.99
N LEU A 22 19.16 60.89 -3.78
CA LEU A 22 19.21 59.54 -4.30
C LEU A 22 19.22 58.63 -3.08
N ALA A 23 18.02 58.20 -2.67
CA ALA A 23 17.84 57.12 -1.73
C ALA A 23 18.39 55.87 -2.40
N ILE A 24 19.69 55.66 -2.27
CA ILE A 24 20.37 54.41 -2.57
C ILE A 24 19.72 53.39 -1.65
N SER A 25 18.70 52.70 -2.17
CA SER A 25 18.15 51.56 -1.50
C SER A 25 19.26 50.52 -1.48
N CYS A 26 19.86 50.34 -0.31
CA CYS A 26 20.69 49.19 -0.02
C CYS A 26 19.78 47.95 -0.07
N SER A 27 19.50 47.49 -1.29
CA SER A 27 19.02 46.15 -1.61
C SER A 27 20.10 45.18 -1.16
N LYS A 28 20.14 44.91 0.17
CA LYS A 28 20.95 43.84 0.75
C LYS A 28 20.69 42.59 -0.07
N GLN A 29 21.69 42.21 -0.86
CA GLN A 29 21.58 41.08 -1.77
C GLN A 29 21.26 39.87 -0.90
N LYS A 30 20.12 39.22 -1.17
CA LYS A 30 19.57 38.23 -0.23
C LYS A 30 20.51 37.04 -0.16
N GLU A 31 21.24 36.88 0.94
CA GLU A 31 22.28 35.85 1.02
C GLU A 31 21.72 34.43 1.16
N VAL A 32 20.48 34.30 1.67
CA VAL A 32 19.81 33.03 1.96
C VAL A 32 18.49 32.94 1.20
N TYR A 33 18.36 31.92 0.36
CA TYR A 33 17.15 31.58 -0.39
C TYR A 33 16.57 30.25 0.11
N LEU A 34 15.24 30.13 0.08
CA LEU A 34 14.54 28.89 0.38
C LEU A 34 14.32 28.08 -0.91
N ASP A 35 14.62 26.79 -0.87
CA ASP A 35 14.35 25.86 -1.97
C ASP A 35 12.88 25.47 -2.00
N ILE A 36 12.07 26.32 -2.63
CA ILE A 36 10.61 26.16 -2.74
C ILE A 36 10.19 24.83 -3.43
N ASN A 37 11.11 24.19 -4.15
CA ASN A 37 10.92 22.87 -4.75
C ASN A 37 11.04 21.72 -3.73
N LYS A 38 11.63 21.95 -2.55
CA LYS A 38 11.73 20.99 -1.44
C LYS A 38 10.69 21.22 -0.35
N ILE A 39 10.31 22.47 -0.08
CA ILE A 39 9.50 22.85 1.09
C ILE A 39 8.76 24.17 0.85
N SER A 40 7.59 24.36 1.47
CA SER A 40 6.88 25.65 1.47
C SER A 40 7.03 26.42 2.79
N ARG A 41 6.89 27.75 2.71
CA ARG A 41 6.73 28.62 3.89
C ARG A 41 5.51 28.24 4.73
N LEU A 42 4.44 27.74 4.10
CA LEU A 42 3.24 27.28 4.80
C LEU A 42 3.54 26.14 5.80
N PHE A 43 4.48 25.26 5.47
CA PHE A 43 4.96 24.25 6.41
C PHE A 43 5.85 24.87 7.48
N LEU A 44 6.88 25.64 7.08
CA LEU A 44 7.85 26.26 7.98
C LEU A 44 7.19 27.15 9.06
N ASN A 45 6.09 27.84 8.73
CA ASN A 45 5.32 28.67 9.66
C ASN A 45 4.67 27.88 10.82
N ARG A 46 4.70 26.55 10.78
CA ARG A 46 4.20 25.65 11.84
C ARG A 46 5.29 25.13 12.76
N LEU A 47 6.56 25.34 12.40
CA LEU A 47 7.73 24.73 13.05
C LEU A 47 8.49 25.71 13.95
N THR A 48 9.26 25.17 14.89
CA THR A 48 10.23 25.90 15.72
C THR A 48 11.52 26.19 14.93
N LEU A 49 12.34 27.14 15.41
CA LEU A 49 13.63 27.42 14.75
C LEU A 49 14.58 26.19 14.79
N SER A 50 14.59 25.42 15.88
CA SER A 50 15.29 24.13 15.96
C SER A 50 14.77 23.08 14.96
N GLN A 51 13.46 23.00 14.72
CA GLN A 51 12.89 22.10 13.72
C GLN A 51 13.32 22.50 12.30
N ILE A 52 13.31 23.80 12.00
CA ILE A 52 13.77 24.35 10.72
C ILE A 52 15.26 24.03 10.50
N ALA A 53 16.11 24.19 11.54
CA ALA A 53 17.51 23.81 11.51
C ALA A 53 17.71 22.28 11.36
N SER A 54 16.83 21.46 11.94
CA SER A 54 16.87 19.99 11.77
C SER A 54 16.66 19.61 10.31
N ILE A 55 15.60 20.15 9.67
CA ILE A 55 15.33 19.93 8.25
C ILE A 55 16.48 20.45 7.38
N GLU A 56 17.10 21.59 7.72
CA GLU A 56 18.27 22.06 6.98
C GLU A 56 19.47 21.11 7.08
N LYS A 57 19.82 20.61 8.28
CA LYS A 57 20.94 19.67 8.44
C LYS A 57 20.72 18.39 7.62
N ASP A 58 19.49 17.90 7.61
CA ASP A 58 19.13 16.61 7.02
C ASP A 58 18.78 16.65 5.52
N GLN A 59 18.23 17.77 5.02
CA GLN A 59 17.58 17.86 3.70
C GLN A 59 18.02 19.06 2.85
N LYS A 60 18.82 20.00 3.38
CA LYS A 60 19.39 21.15 2.66
C LYS A 60 18.32 21.98 1.93
N ILE A 61 17.43 22.59 2.70
CA ILE A 61 16.31 23.41 2.21
C ILE A 61 16.68 24.87 1.94
N PHE A 62 17.83 25.34 2.42
CA PHE A 62 18.37 26.67 2.12
C PHE A 62 19.54 26.60 1.13
N TYR A 63 19.70 27.66 0.33
CA TYR A 63 20.81 27.80 -0.60
C TYR A 63 21.23 29.26 -0.77
N TYR A 64 22.43 29.48 -1.27
CA TYR A 64 22.94 30.78 -1.72
C TYR A 64 23.28 30.74 -3.21
N PHE A 65 23.45 31.93 -3.80
CA PHE A 65 24.06 32.08 -5.12
C PHE A 65 25.52 32.53 -4.99
N GLU A 66 26.39 31.94 -5.79
CA GLU A 66 27.75 32.42 -6.03
C GLU A 66 28.08 32.19 -7.51
N ASN A 67 28.61 33.19 -8.21
CA ASN A 67 28.87 33.14 -9.65
C ASN A 67 27.66 32.62 -10.49
N ASN A 68 26.45 33.03 -10.10
CA ASN A 68 25.15 32.58 -10.63
C ASN A 68 24.83 31.08 -10.45
N GLN A 69 25.65 30.31 -9.73
CA GLN A 69 25.39 28.91 -9.39
C GLN A 69 24.67 28.79 -8.03
N LYS A 70 23.65 27.92 -7.98
CA LYS A 70 22.90 27.55 -6.76
C LYS A 70 23.74 26.60 -5.92
N ASN A 71 24.12 27.00 -4.72
CA ASN A 71 24.92 26.21 -3.79
C ASN A 71 24.17 26.00 -2.46
N PRO A 72 24.05 24.76 -1.94
CA PRO A 72 23.49 24.52 -0.60
C PRO A 72 24.44 25.07 0.49
N PHE A 73 23.94 25.27 1.70
CA PHE A 73 24.81 25.57 2.85
C PHE A 73 25.50 24.30 3.37
N ASP A 74 26.74 24.42 3.80
CA ASP A 74 27.58 23.29 4.17
C ASP A 74 27.08 22.65 5.48
N ASN A 75 26.68 23.47 6.45
CA ASN A 75 26.12 23.05 7.74
C ASN A 75 25.16 24.10 8.33
N VAL A 76 24.50 23.76 9.42
CA VAL A 76 23.58 24.61 10.20
C VAL A 76 23.78 24.36 11.70
N LYS A 77 23.56 25.38 12.54
CA LYS A 77 23.47 25.22 13.99
C LYS A 77 22.42 26.15 14.61
N ILE A 78 21.95 25.79 15.79
CA ILE A 78 21.27 26.70 16.71
C ILE A 78 22.27 27.13 17.80
N GLU A 79 22.24 28.41 18.16
CA GLU A 79 22.84 28.93 19.40
C GLU A 79 21.77 29.63 20.23
N PHE A 80 22.00 29.74 21.54
CA PHE A 80 21.08 30.39 22.46
C PHE A 80 21.64 31.75 22.93
N ASP A 81 20.95 32.83 22.57
CA ASP A 81 21.28 34.18 23.04
C ASP A 81 20.67 34.39 24.42
N GLU A 82 21.47 34.18 25.47
CA GLU A 82 21.04 34.28 26.87
C GLU A 82 20.55 35.70 27.23
N LYS A 83 21.11 36.74 26.60
CA LYS A 83 20.73 38.14 26.85
C LYS A 83 19.38 38.50 26.22
N ALA A 84 19.08 37.92 25.07
CA ALA A 84 17.81 38.11 24.36
C ALA A 84 16.78 36.98 24.61
N ASN A 85 17.11 36.00 25.46
CA ASN A 85 16.31 34.81 25.79
C ASN A 85 15.69 34.13 24.55
N LYS A 86 16.51 33.93 23.49
CA LYS A 86 16.05 33.42 22.19
C LYS A 86 17.06 32.51 21.53
N GLN A 87 16.57 31.60 20.69
CA GLN A 87 17.40 30.89 19.73
C GLN A 87 17.83 31.80 18.57
N LYS A 88 19.02 31.55 18.02
CA LYS A 88 19.53 32.06 16.76
C LYS A 88 19.91 30.89 15.87
N MET A 89 19.59 30.99 14.57
CA MET A 89 19.99 30.01 13.58
C MET A 89 21.19 30.53 12.80
N PHE A 90 22.22 29.71 12.62
CA PHE A 90 23.38 30.04 11.82
C PHE A 90 23.53 29.03 10.68
N LEU A 91 23.84 29.55 9.49
CA LEU A 91 24.15 28.75 8.30
C LEU A 91 25.65 28.86 7.99
N LEU A 92 26.30 27.75 7.66
CA LEU A 92 27.70 27.73 7.27
C LEU A 92 27.81 27.88 5.76
N LYS A 93 28.45 28.96 5.32
CA LYS A 93 28.83 29.24 3.94
C LYS A 93 30.35 29.11 3.83
N LYS A 94 30.83 27.99 3.28
CA LYS A 94 32.24 27.59 3.26
C LYS A 94 32.80 27.52 4.69
N ASN A 95 33.59 28.53 5.09
CA ASN A 95 34.20 28.61 6.43
C ASN A 95 33.59 29.73 7.30
N GLN A 96 32.52 30.40 6.84
CA GLN A 96 31.89 31.51 7.55
C GLN A 96 30.47 31.14 7.99
N TRP A 97 30.20 31.27 9.29
CA TRP A 97 28.84 31.24 9.83
C TRP A 97 28.15 32.59 9.63
N ILE A 98 26.93 32.57 9.09
CA ILE A 98 26.05 33.75 8.97
C ILE A 98 24.80 33.58 9.85
N GLU A 99 24.40 34.61 10.61
CA GLU A 99 23.15 34.59 11.38
C GLU A 99 21.97 34.69 10.40
N TYR A 100 21.14 33.64 10.33
CA TYR A 100 19.94 33.61 9.49
C TYR A 100 18.70 33.94 10.30
N GLN A 101 18.06 35.05 9.94
CA GLN A 101 16.72 35.41 10.41
C GLN A 101 15.68 35.06 9.33
N PRO A 102 14.72 34.15 9.61
CA PRO A 102 13.63 33.84 8.69
C PRO A 102 12.82 35.08 8.25
N ASP A 103 12.51 35.18 6.96
CA ASP A 103 11.62 36.21 6.39
C ASP A 103 10.15 35.75 6.34
N PHE A 104 9.76 34.96 7.35
CA PHE A 104 8.45 34.37 7.56
C PHE A 104 8.29 34.04 9.07
N PRO A 105 7.06 34.04 9.61
CA PRO A 105 6.83 33.73 11.03
C PRO A 105 7.14 32.26 11.33
N TYR A 106 7.57 31.95 12.56
CA TYR A 106 7.81 30.58 13.04
C TYR A 106 7.26 30.44 14.47
N LYS A 107 7.26 29.22 15.03
CA LYS A 107 6.74 28.94 16.38
C LYS A 107 7.80 29.01 17.46
N ASN A 108 7.40 29.40 18.67
CA ASN A 108 8.20 29.17 19.87
C ASN A 108 8.19 27.68 20.22
N ASN A 109 9.26 27.21 20.86
CA ASN A 109 9.36 25.85 21.37
C ASN A 109 8.32 25.57 22.47
N TRP A 110 8.25 24.31 22.88
CA TRP A 110 7.50 23.86 24.05
C TRP A 110 8.39 23.76 25.29
N GLU A 111 7.79 24.02 26.44
CA GLU A 111 8.29 23.75 27.79
C GLU A 111 7.21 22.98 28.55
N GLN A 112 7.57 21.88 29.20
CA GLN A 112 6.69 21.13 30.08
C GLN A 112 6.78 21.64 31.52
N THR A 113 5.64 21.73 32.20
CA THR A 113 5.57 22.06 33.63
C THR A 113 4.61 21.09 34.33
N ILE A 114 5.03 20.56 35.50
CA ILE A 114 4.13 19.86 36.42
C ILE A 114 3.50 20.92 37.34
N THR A 115 2.18 20.88 37.51
CA THR A 115 1.45 21.75 38.45
C THR A 115 1.33 21.11 39.83
N ASP A 116 0.98 21.90 40.85
CA ASP A 116 0.83 21.45 42.25
C ASP A 116 -0.15 20.27 42.44
N ASN A 117 -1.05 20.05 41.47
CA ASN A 117 -2.00 18.94 41.43
C ASN A 117 -1.45 17.71 40.65
N ASN A 118 -0.13 17.59 40.46
CA ASN A 118 0.54 16.58 39.63
C ASN A 118 0.05 16.52 38.16
N ASN A 119 -0.56 17.59 37.64
CA ASN A 119 -1.06 17.66 36.27
C ASN A 119 0.00 18.33 35.36
N ILE A 120 0.39 17.63 34.29
CA ILE A 120 1.35 18.09 33.28
C ILE A 120 0.68 19.02 32.28
N ARG A 121 1.29 20.18 32.07
CA ARG A 121 0.90 21.17 31.06
C ARG A 121 2.09 21.57 30.21
N ILE A 122 1.83 21.92 28.96
CA ILE A 122 2.84 22.32 27.99
C ILE A 122 2.52 23.73 27.48
N PHE A 123 3.52 24.59 27.49
CA PHE A 123 3.40 26.01 27.14
C PHE A 123 4.41 26.42 26.07
N HIS A 124 4.09 27.48 25.31
CA HIS A 124 5.03 28.07 24.38
C HIS A 124 6.12 28.86 25.13
N SER A 125 7.37 28.46 24.96
CA SER A 125 8.52 29.00 25.70
C SER A 125 9.80 28.99 24.86
N ASN A 126 10.82 29.70 25.35
CA ASN A 126 12.19 29.63 24.86
C ASN A 126 13.16 28.98 25.87
N LYS A 127 12.71 28.59 27.08
CA LYS A 127 13.61 27.91 28.05
C LYS A 127 14.14 26.61 27.45
N LYS A 128 15.38 26.24 27.81
CA LYS A 128 15.99 24.96 27.43
C LYS A 128 15.31 23.81 28.19
N ALA A 129 15.11 22.68 27.53
CA ALA A 129 14.66 21.42 28.14
C ALA A 129 15.81 20.41 28.13
N ASP A 130 15.87 19.51 29.11
CA ASP A 130 16.89 18.46 29.16
C ASP A 130 16.42 17.20 28.41
N ILE A 131 17.20 16.74 27.44
CA ILE A 131 16.91 15.49 26.70
C ILE A 131 16.85 14.28 27.63
N ASN A 132 17.53 14.32 28.78
CA ASN A 132 17.55 13.24 29.77
C ASN A 132 16.20 13.05 30.48
N ASN A 133 15.29 14.04 30.43
CA ASN A 133 13.88 13.88 30.84
C ASN A 133 13.14 12.91 29.92
N PHE A 134 13.30 13.05 28.60
CA PHE A 134 12.61 12.26 27.58
C PHE A 134 12.99 10.78 27.62
N LEU A 135 14.23 10.48 28.05
CA LEU A 135 14.73 9.12 28.26
C LEU A 135 14.68 8.70 29.73
N SER A 136 14.05 9.47 30.63
CA SER A 136 14.11 9.24 32.09
C SER A 136 13.63 7.84 32.50
N MET A 137 12.56 7.33 31.87
CA MET A 137 11.98 6.02 32.14
C MET A 137 12.30 5.00 31.04
N SER A 138 12.13 3.74 31.42
CA SER A 138 12.11 2.58 30.53
C SER A 138 10.84 1.78 30.78
N PHE A 139 10.36 1.11 29.75
CA PHE A 139 9.16 0.29 29.78
C PHE A 139 9.52 -1.12 29.30
N ASP A 140 8.92 -2.14 29.91
CA ASP A 140 9.03 -3.50 29.39
C ASP A 140 8.09 -3.70 28.20
N PHE A 141 8.31 -4.77 27.43
CA PHE A 141 7.56 -5.00 26.20
C PHE A 141 6.06 -5.27 26.47
N ASN A 142 5.68 -5.81 27.63
CA ASN A 142 4.28 -6.09 27.93
C ASN A 142 3.51 -4.79 28.22
N GLU A 143 4.12 -3.81 28.91
CA GLU A 143 3.53 -2.49 29.12
C GLU A 143 3.29 -1.74 27.79
N ILE A 144 4.20 -1.93 26.84
CA ILE A 144 4.16 -1.37 25.48
C ILE A 144 3.09 -2.05 24.62
N ASP A 145 3.02 -3.39 24.71
CA ASP A 145 2.11 -4.24 23.93
C ASP A 145 0.66 -4.16 24.41
N LEU A 146 0.43 -3.99 25.71
CA LEU A 146 -0.91 -3.80 26.28
C LEU A 146 -1.54 -2.47 25.87
N ALA A 147 -0.73 -1.44 25.61
CA ALA A 147 -1.22 -0.15 25.13
C ALA A 147 -1.71 -0.22 23.68
N ASN A 148 -0.90 -0.81 22.78
CA ASN A 148 -1.15 -0.99 21.34
C ASN A 148 -1.36 0.28 20.49
N ASP A 149 -2.04 1.32 20.97
CA ASP A 149 -2.21 2.63 20.32
C ASP A 149 -1.71 3.82 21.18
N TYR A 150 -1.84 5.05 20.64
CA TYR A 150 -1.32 6.28 21.27
C TYR A 150 -2.17 6.79 22.44
N GLU A 151 -3.50 6.60 22.42
CA GLU A 151 -4.38 7.12 23.48
C GLU A 151 -4.29 6.24 24.74
N GLU A 152 -4.36 4.92 24.56
CA GLU A 152 -4.18 3.95 25.65
C GLU A 152 -2.73 3.97 26.17
N TRP A 153 -1.74 4.24 25.30
CA TRP A 153 -0.36 4.50 25.74
C TRP A 153 -0.26 5.72 26.66
N LEU A 154 -0.90 6.86 26.32
CA LEU A 154 -0.87 8.04 27.20
C LEU A 154 -1.47 7.74 28.58
N ILE A 155 -2.53 6.93 28.65
CA ILE A 155 -3.15 6.51 29.92
C ILE A 155 -2.18 5.68 30.75
N ASN A 156 -1.57 4.64 30.16
CA ASN A 156 -0.63 3.76 30.85
C ASN A 156 0.66 4.49 31.27
N TRP A 157 1.16 5.38 30.42
CA TRP A 157 2.29 6.27 30.71
C TRP A 157 1.99 7.22 31.89
N ALA A 158 0.83 7.88 31.88
CA ALA A 158 0.41 8.82 32.91
C ALA A 158 0.25 8.13 34.27
N ALA A 159 -0.40 6.96 34.29
CA ALA A 159 -0.55 6.13 35.46
C ALA A 159 0.81 5.70 36.05
N LYS A 160 1.76 5.23 35.21
CA LYS A 160 3.10 4.82 35.66
C LYS A 160 3.96 6.00 36.13
N LYS A 161 3.76 7.20 35.58
CA LYS A 161 4.38 8.46 36.05
C LYS A 161 3.72 9.01 37.32
N ASN A 162 2.53 8.55 37.70
CA ASN A 162 1.67 9.12 38.76
C ASN A 162 1.42 10.63 38.54
N VAL A 163 1.03 10.98 37.32
CA VAL A 163 0.68 12.35 36.88
C VAL A 163 -0.56 12.31 35.99
N ASP A 164 -1.34 13.39 35.99
CA ASP A 164 -2.34 13.60 34.95
C ASP A 164 -1.69 14.24 33.73
N PHE A 165 -2.03 13.80 32.52
CA PHE A 165 -1.77 14.57 31.29
C PHE A 165 -3.05 14.67 30.47
N LYS A 166 -3.46 15.91 30.16
CA LYS A 166 -4.58 16.20 29.26
C LYS A 166 -4.07 17.00 28.07
N PRO A 167 -3.87 16.39 26.89
CA PRO A 167 -3.28 17.09 25.74
C PRO A 167 -4.19 18.21 25.24
N GLU A 168 -3.63 19.41 25.04
CA GLU A 168 -4.30 20.48 24.30
C GLU A 168 -3.89 20.41 22.82
N GLN A 169 -4.88 20.14 21.94
CA GLN A 169 -4.78 20.08 20.47
C GLN A 169 -3.80 19.04 19.90
N TYR A 170 -2.50 19.27 20.04
CA TYR A 170 -1.41 18.55 19.36
C TYR A 170 -0.30 18.11 20.34
N GLN A 171 -0.45 18.44 21.62
CA GLN A 171 0.60 18.31 22.62
C GLN A 171 0.90 16.85 23.02
N TYR A 172 2.18 16.59 23.32
CA TYR A 172 2.69 15.33 23.85
C TYR A 172 3.79 15.63 24.90
N PRO A 173 3.92 14.82 25.97
CA PRO A 173 4.85 15.05 27.07
C PRO A 173 6.34 14.92 26.69
N GLU A 174 7.22 15.30 27.62
CA GLU A 174 8.67 15.05 27.54
C GLU A 174 8.98 13.56 27.80
N ASP A 175 8.60 12.71 26.84
CA ASP A 175 8.80 11.26 26.86
C ASP A 175 9.03 10.72 25.44
N LEU A 176 10.13 10.00 25.25
CA LEU A 176 10.56 9.57 23.92
C LEU A 176 9.69 8.47 23.32
N GLN A 177 9.20 7.53 24.14
CA GLN A 177 8.35 6.44 23.66
C GLN A 177 6.98 6.98 23.20
N THR A 178 6.48 7.99 23.92
CA THR A 178 5.29 8.75 23.56
C THR A 178 5.47 9.51 22.24
N ILE A 179 6.64 10.10 22.00
CA ILE A 179 6.97 10.71 20.70
C ILE A 179 6.98 9.69 19.56
N ILE A 180 7.49 8.47 19.79
CA ILE A 180 7.56 7.42 18.76
C ILE A 180 6.14 6.98 18.34
N PHE A 181 5.24 6.74 19.30
CA PHE A 181 3.85 6.41 19.00
C PHE A 181 3.11 7.59 18.36
N ARG A 182 3.34 8.81 18.87
CA ARG A 182 2.76 10.05 18.32
C ARG A 182 3.10 10.25 16.84
N LEU A 183 4.33 9.92 16.44
CA LEU A 183 4.78 10.04 15.06
C LEU A 183 3.96 9.15 14.12
N ASN A 184 3.72 7.89 14.50
CA ASN A 184 2.89 6.98 13.72
C ASN A 184 1.45 7.49 13.61
N ASP A 185 0.87 7.93 14.73
CA ASP A 185 -0.49 8.45 14.84
C ASP A 185 -0.72 9.70 13.95
N ASP A 186 0.16 10.71 14.04
CA ASP A 186 0.09 11.91 13.20
C ASP A 186 0.21 11.62 11.69
N ILE A 187 0.87 10.53 11.27
CA ILE A 187 1.03 10.16 9.84
C ILE A 187 -0.21 9.43 9.31
N LYS A 188 -0.74 8.51 10.12
CA LYS A 188 -1.96 7.72 9.88
C LYS A 188 -3.18 8.64 9.77
N ASP A 189 -3.39 9.50 10.76
CA ASP A 189 -4.53 10.42 10.85
C ASP A 189 -4.28 11.77 10.12
N ASN A 190 -3.15 11.89 9.43
CA ASN A 190 -2.80 13.04 8.58
C ASN A 190 -2.84 14.37 9.37
N TYR A 191 -2.20 14.40 10.53
CA TYR A 191 -2.37 15.40 11.59
C TYR A 191 -1.04 16.09 12.00
N PHE A 192 -1.16 17.10 12.88
CA PHE A 192 -0.07 17.97 13.37
C PHE A 192 1.01 18.35 12.32
N ILE A 193 2.26 17.94 12.56
CA ILE A 193 3.43 18.17 11.69
C ILE A 193 3.33 17.32 10.43
N MET A 194 2.85 16.07 10.55
CA MET A 194 2.83 15.09 9.45
C MET A 194 1.64 15.21 8.49
N ASN A 195 0.81 16.24 8.69
CA ASN A 195 -0.31 16.56 7.81
C ASN A 195 0.16 16.90 6.38
N LYS A 196 -0.17 15.99 5.46
CA LYS A 196 0.14 15.95 4.04
C LYS A 196 -0.49 17.11 3.24
N ASN A 197 -1.32 17.96 3.86
CA ASN A 197 -1.77 19.23 3.28
C ASN A 197 -0.79 20.38 3.52
N TYR A 198 0.08 20.29 4.54
CA TYR A 198 1.08 21.31 4.83
C TYR A 198 2.49 20.89 4.39
N ILE A 199 2.88 19.60 4.47
CA ILE A 199 4.16 19.10 3.92
C ILE A 199 4.11 19.04 2.38
N LYS A 200 3.96 20.20 1.74
CA LYS A 200 3.95 20.37 0.29
C LYS A 200 4.92 21.46 -0.11
N ASN A 201 5.62 21.25 -1.22
CA ASN A 201 6.45 22.24 -1.90
C ASN A 201 5.59 23.22 -2.72
N SER A 202 6.20 24.16 -3.44
CA SER A 202 5.46 25.14 -4.26
C SER A 202 4.69 24.54 -5.45
N SER A 203 4.95 23.29 -5.85
CA SER A 203 4.17 22.57 -6.87
C SER A 203 3.11 21.63 -6.26
N GLY A 204 2.87 21.70 -4.95
CA GLY A 204 1.86 20.90 -4.26
C GLY A 204 2.28 19.45 -3.96
N LYS A 205 3.54 19.09 -4.21
CA LYS A 205 4.11 17.75 -4.02
C LYS A 205 4.74 17.57 -2.65
N ILE A 206 4.72 16.33 -2.13
CA ILE A 206 5.37 15.95 -0.88
C ILE A 206 6.82 15.53 -1.19
N THR A 207 7.78 16.34 -0.78
CA THR A 207 9.22 16.15 -1.10
C THR A 207 10.13 16.07 0.13
N LEU A 208 9.56 16.17 1.33
CA LEU A 208 10.24 15.85 2.58
C LEU A 208 9.67 14.55 3.12
N PHE A 209 10.55 13.70 3.65
CA PHE A 209 10.18 12.41 4.26
C PHE A 209 9.40 11.48 3.31
N SER A 210 9.52 11.69 1.99
CA SER A 210 8.84 10.93 0.92
C SER A 210 9.20 9.44 0.89
N ASP A 211 10.33 9.09 1.51
CA ASP A 211 10.83 7.73 1.59
C ASP A 211 10.30 7.00 2.82
N TRP A 212 9.58 7.68 3.73
CA TRP A 212 8.92 7.05 4.87
C TRP A 212 7.74 6.21 4.41
N MET A 213 7.60 5.05 5.02
CA MET A 213 6.55 4.09 4.77
C MET A 213 5.86 3.79 6.10
N GLN A 214 4.53 3.91 6.15
CA GLN A 214 3.80 3.66 7.39
C GLN A 214 3.97 2.18 7.79
N PRO A 215 4.29 1.87 9.07
CA PRO A 215 4.48 0.50 9.55
C PRO A 215 3.36 -0.46 9.14
N GLN A 216 2.11 0.00 9.09
CA GLN A 216 0.93 -0.78 8.74
C GLN A 216 0.96 -1.43 7.34
N TYR A 217 1.91 -1.09 6.47
CA TYR A 217 2.10 -1.68 5.13
C TYR A 217 3.32 -2.61 5.01
N ILE A 218 4.24 -2.59 5.98
CA ILE A 218 5.54 -3.28 5.94
C ILE A 218 5.73 -4.20 7.15
N GLN A 219 6.39 -5.34 6.95
CA GLN A 219 6.77 -6.24 8.04
C GLN A 219 7.92 -5.67 8.88
N ALA A 220 7.91 -5.90 10.20
CA ALA A 220 8.96 -5.45 11.12
C ALA A 220 10.36 -5.99 10.74
N SER A 221 10.41 -7.18 10.13
CA SER A 221 11.62 -7.80 9.60
C SER A 221 12.15 -7.03 8.38
N ALA A 222 11.32 -6.80 7.37
CA ALA A 222 11.67 -6.06 6.16
C ALA A 222 12.13 -4.62 6.50
N PHE A 223 11.48 -3.95 7.46
CA PHE A 223 11.91 -2.63 7.92
C PHE A 223 13.35 -2.59 8.46
N LEU A 224 13.91 -3.71 8.93
CA LEU A 224 15.29 -3.83 9.40
C LEU A 224 16.29 -4.25 8.30
N ASP A 225 15.83 -4.72 7.13
CA ASP A 225 16.69 -5.19 6.03
C ASP A 225 17.52 -4.08 5.38
N HIS A 226 18.50 -4.45 4.55
CA HIS A 226 19.37 -3.49 3.87
C HIS A 226 18.61 -2.56 2.91
N GLU A 227 17.54 -3.02 2.26
CA GLU A 227 16.79 -2.23 1.26
C GLU A 227 16.05 -1.02 1.89
N HIS A 228 15.83 -1.06 3.21
CA HIS A 228 15.01 -0.09 3.94
C HIS A 228 15.85 0.87 4.81
N GLN A 229 17.17 0.91 4.63
CA GLN A 229 18.08 1.82 5.34
C GLN A 229 17.65 3.30 5.25
N GLN A 230 17.10 3.72 4.10
CA GLN A 230 16.62 5.09 3.92
C GLN A 230 15.37 5.37 4.77
N GLN A 231 14.42 4.43 4.91
CA GLN A 231 13.29 4.56 5.83
C GLN A 231 13.75 4.73 7.28
N ARG A 232 14.72 3.92 7.72
CA ARG A 232 15.32 4.01 9.06
C ARG A 232 16.02 5.35 9.29
N LYS A 233 16.68 5.90 8.28
CA LYS A 233 17.22 7.27 8.31
C LYS A 233 16.10 8.32 8.40
N THR A 234 15.02 8.19 7.62
CA THR A 234 13.88 9.11 7.66
C THR A 234 13.18 9.08 9.03
N PHE A 235 13.04 7.92 9.67
CA PHE A 235 12.58 7.82 11.07
C PHE A 235 13.45 8.64 12.02
N THR A 236 14.78 8.53 11.95
CA THR A 236 15.70 9.34 12.77
C THR A 236 15.54 10.85 12.51
N GLN A 237 15.25 11.26 11.28
CA GLN A 237 14.96 12.68 10.96
C GLN A 237 13.65 13.16 11.58
N LEU A 238 12.60 12.34 11.50
CA LEU A 238 11.29 12.61 12.09
C LEU A 238 11.35 12.66 13.63
N LEU A 239 12.09 11.74 14.25
CA LEU A 239 12.31 11.70 15.70
C LEU A 239 13.01 12.98 16.20
N LYS A 240 14.03 13.46 15.48
CA LYS A 240 14.67 14.76 15.74
C LYS A 240 13.68 15.93 15.59
N LEU A 241 12.82 15.90 14.57
CA LEU A 241 11.83 16.94 14.29
C LEU A 241 10.82 17.05 15.45
N TYR A 242 10.33 15.93 15.97
CA TYR A 242 9.41 15.92 17.11
C TYR A 242 10.09 16.31 18.42
N LEU A 243 11.33 15.85 18.68
CA LEU A 243 12.09 16.26 19.86
C LEU A 243 12.37 17.77 19.88
N ASN A 244 12.80 18.35 18.75
CA ASN A 244 13.07 19.79 18.62
C ASN A 244 11.81 20.67 18.58
N GLN A 245 10.62 20.11 18.80
CA GLN A 245 9.46 20.89 19.24
C GLN A 245 9.76 21.54 20.61
N PHE A 246 10.45 20.83 21.49
CA PHE A 246 11.04 21.36 22.73
C PHE A 246 12.44 21.94 22.45
N ASN A 247 12.95 22.81 23.34
CA ASN A 247 14.29 23.39 23.19
C ASN A 247 15.37 22.46 23.78
N VAL A 248 15.52 21.27 23.19
CA VAL A 248 16.46 20.21 23.62
C VAL A 248 17.83 20.26 22.91
N ASN A 249 18.03 21.22 22.00
CA ASN A 249 19.29 21.47 21.29
C ASN A 249 19.85 20.28 20.47
N VAL A 250 19.02 19.32 20.07
CA VAL A 250 19.43 18.09 19.39
C VAL A 250 19.77 18.35 17.92
N ALA A 251 20.95 17.93 17.46
CA ALA A 251 21.36 17.96 16.07
C ALA A 251 21.47 16.56 15.44
N GLU A 252 21.65 15.52 16.25
CA GLU A 252 21.91 14.15 15.79
C GLU A 252 21.38 13.12 16.79
N ILE A 253 20.93 11.98 16.28
CA ILE A 253 20.53 10.81 17.07
C ILE A 253 21.14 9.59 16.38
N GLU A 254 21.82 8.73 17.12
CA GLU A 254 22.37 7.46 16.63
C GLU A 254 21.58 6.29 17.23
N ILE A 255 20.95 5.47 16.37
CA ILE A 255 20.17 4.29 16.74
C ILE A 255 20.94 3.02 16.39
N ASP A 256 20.92 2.02 17.27
CA ASP A 256 21.57 0.73 17.02
C ASP A 256 20.77 -0.21 16.11
N TRP A 257 20.56 0.20 14.86
CA TRP A 257 19.88 -0.61 13.85
C TRP A 257 20.56 -1.96 13.56
N LYS A 258 21.79 -2.20 14.04
CA LYS A 258 22.47 -3.50 13.93
C LYS A 258 21.98 -4.51 14.99
N ASN A 259 21.60 -4.03 16.17
CA ASN A 259 21.12 -4.86 17.29
C ASN A 259 19.61 -4.73 17.53
N ALA A 260 18.92 -3.91 16.71
CA ALA A 260 17.46 -3.86 16.67
C ALA A 260 16.87 -5.19 16.18
N LYS A 261 15.69 -5.54 16.67
CA LYS A 261 15.02 -6.83 16.41
C LYS A 261 13.51 -6.71 16.36
N THR A 262 12.86 -7.68 15.74
CA THR A 262 11.40 -7.78 15.74
C THR A 262 10.85 -8.28 17.08
N LYS A 263 9.62 -7.88 17.38
CA LYS A 263 8.84 -8.29 18.54
C LYS A 263 7.40 -8.52 18.10
N GLN A 264 6.90 -9.73 18.25
CA GLN A 264 5.50 -10.05 17.96
C GLN A 264 4.61 -9.60 19.11
N SER A 265 3.46 -9.00 18.79
CA SER A 265 2.45 -8.64 19.79
C SER A 265 1.82 -9.88 20.46
N LEU A 266 1.43 -9.74 21.73
CA LEU A 266 0.58 -10.69 22.45
C LEU A 266 -0.89 -10.21 22.50
N SER A 267 -1.13 -8.91 22.35
CA SER A 267 -2.45 -8.27 22.40
C SER A 267 -3.14 -8.12 21.04
N SER A 268 -2.37 -8.00 19.94
CA SER A 268 -2.84 -7.46 18.65
C SER A 268 -2.29 -8.22 17.42
N PRO A 269 -2.79 -7.93 16.21
CA PRO A 269 -2.34 -8.55 14.96
C PRO A 269 -1.17 -7.79 14.30
N GLU A 270 -0.36 -7.09 15.09
CA GLU A 270 0.74 -6.23 14.62
C GLU A 270 2.08 -6.64 15.24
N ASP A 271 3.18 -6.21 14.61
CA ASP A 271 4.53 -6.40 15.12
C ASP A 271 5.16 -5.05 15.55
N PHE A 272 6.21 -5.16 16.36
CA PHE A 272 7.02 -4.05 16.83
C PHE A 272 8.49 -4.23 16.40
N VAL A 273 9.21 -3.11 16.27
CA VAL A 273 10.68 -3.09 16.18
C VAL A 273 11.23 -2.57 17.49
N GLU A 274 11.93 -3.43 18.22
CA GLU A 274 12.70 -3.07 19.41
C GLU A 274 14.08 -2.54 18.97
N PHE A 275 14.45 -1.33 19.42
CA PHE A 275 15.73 -0.70 19.11
C PHE A 275 16.30 0.06 20.32
N GLN A 276 17.57 0.49 20.23
CA GLN A 276 18.26 1.24 21.28
C GLN A 276 18.90 2.52 20.72
N ILE A 277 18.99 3.59 21.52
CA ILE A 277 19.71 4.81 21.17
C ILE A 277 21.12 4.77 21.78
N LYS A 278 22.15 4.95 20.96
CA LYS A 278 23.55 5.01 21.39
C LYS A 278 23.94 6.38 21.91
N SER A 279 23.53 7.42 21.18
CA SER A 279 24.05 8.79 21.30
C SER A 279 23.01 9.79 20.83
N ILE A 280 22.92 10.95 21.49
CA ILE A 280 22.19 12.12 20.99
C ILE A 280 23.13 13.32 21.11
N LYS A 281 23.43 13.98 19.99
CA LYS A 281 24.48 15.03 19.95
C LYS A 281 23.91 16.41 19.65
N ASP A 282 24.55 17.41 20.23
CA ASP A 282 24.30 18.83 20.03
C ASP A 282 24.87 19.34 18.69
N TRP A 283 24.59 20.60 18.33
CA TRP A 283 25.09 21.22 17.08
C TRP A 283 26.62 21.37 17.03
N ASN A 284 27.31 21.22 18.16
CA ASN A 284 28.77 21.21 18.27
C ASN A 284 29.35 19.78 18.37
N ASN A 285 28.54 18.74 18.11
CA ASN A 285 28.89 17.32 18.20
C ASN A 285 29.27 16.85 19.63
N SER A 286 28.74 17.53 20.66
CA SER A 286 28.85 17.12 22.06
C SER A 286 27.74 16.11 22.41
N GLU A 287 28.05 15.07 23.18
CA GLU A 287 27.05 14.13 23.68
C GLU A 287 26.11 14.81 24.69
N LEU A 288 24.80 14.54 24.57
CA LEU A 288 23.76 15.04 25.46
C LEU A 288 23.16 13.96 26.36
N LEU A 289 23.33 12.67 26.05
CA LEU A 289 22.87 11.59 26.91
C LEU A 289 23.83 11.31 28.07
N GLU A 290 23.30 11.34 29.29
CA GLU A 290 23.93 10.69 30.43
C GLU A 290 24.14 9.19 30.16
N GLN A 291 25.23 8.62 30.70
CA GLN A 291 25.58 7.20 30.55
C GLN A 291 24.44 6.24 30.99
N LYS A 292 23.59 6.66 31.94
CA LYS A 292 22.41 5.90 32.41
C LYS A 292 21.24 5.84 31.41
N ASN A 293 21.26 6.71 30.39
CA ASN A 293 20.23 6.85 29.36
C ASN A 293 20.68 6.31 28.00
N GLN A 294 21.99 6.12 27.80
CA GLN A 294 22.55 5.43 26.64
C GLN A 294 22.12 3.96 26.61
N ASN A 295 21.86 3.43 25.42
CA ASN A 295 21.40 2.07 25.14
C ASN A 295 20.06 1.70 25.81
N LYS A 296 19.24 2.68 26.22
CA LYS A 296 17.85 2.43 26.60
C LYS A 296 17.05 1.92 25.40
N THR A 297 16.18 0.95 25.67
CA THR A 297 15.33 0.27 24.69
C THR A 297 14.02 1.04 24.46
N PHE A 298 13.65 1.16 23.19
CA PHE A 298 12.41 1.77 22.71
C PHE A 298 11.78 0.90 21.62
N TYR A 299 10.49 1.11 21.36
CA TYR A 299 9.69 0.28 20.47
C TYR A 299 8.93 1.12 19.45
N LEU A 300 9.07 0.78 18.17
CA LEU A 300 8.23 1.30 17.09
C LEU A 300 7.12 0.30 16.79
N ASN A 301 5.86 0.72 16.92
CA ASN A 301 4.66 -0.13 16.75
C ASN A 301 4.09 -0.10 15.33
N GLY A 302 3.03 -0.88 15.10
CA GLY A 302 2.18 -0.79 13.92
C GLY A 302 2.62 -1.62 12.72
N PHE A 303 3.64 -2.48 12.83
CA PHE A 303 4.13 -3.23 11.68
C PHE A 303 3.15 -4.35 11.28
N ARG A 304 3.03 -4.60 9.98
CA ARG A 304 2.11 -5.60 9.44
C ARG A 304 2.57 -7.02 9.77
N ASN A 305 1.78 -7.75 10.58
CA ASN A 305 1.97 -9.18 10.79
C ASN A 305 0.98 -10.01 9.93
N TYR A 306 1.50 -11.01 9.22
CA TYR A 306 0.72 -11.92 8.38
C TYR A 306 0.31 -13.23 9.08
N ALA A 307 0.93 -13.56 10.21
CA ALA A 307 0.75 -14.80 11.00
C ALA A 307 -0.56 -14.82 11.84
N TRP A 308 -1.66 -14.36 11.25
CA TRP A 308 -2.96 -14.29 11.91
C TRP A 308 -4.13 -14.60 10.97
N ASN A 309 -5.35 -14.62 11.50
CA ASN A 309 -6.54 -15.16 10.82
C ASN A 309 -7.52 -14.09 10.26
N GLY A 310 -7.28 -12.79 10.46
CA GLY A 310 -8.19 -11.70 10.05
C GLY A 310 -7.71 -10.91 8.82
N LYS A 311 -7.88 -9.58 8.82
CA LYS A 311 -7.51 -8.72 7.68
C LYS A 311 -6.02 -8.88 7.35
N PHE A 312 -5.70 -9.10 6.07
CA PHE A 312 -4.36 -9.44 5.52
C PHE A 312 -3.71 -10.75 6.01
N GLY A 313 -4.13 -11.30 7.15
CA GLY A 313 -3.58 -12.52 7.72
C GLY A 313 -3.81 -13.75 6.84
N VAL A 314 -2.75 -14.57 6.70
CA VAL A 314 -2.68 -15.76 5.85
C VAL A 314 -2.82 -17.08 6.62
N GLY A 315 -3.01 -17.01 7.93
CA GLY A 315 -3.04 -18.14 8.86
C GLY A 315 -1.97 -18.01 9.95
N LYS A 316 -2.14 -18.74 11.06
CA LYS A 316 -1.23 -18.68 12.22
C LYS A 316 0.23 -19.07 11.92
N ASP A 317 0.46 -19.86 10.88
CA ASP A 317 1.80 -20.25 10.42
C ASP A 317 2.58 -19.08 9.81
N GLY A 318 1.91 -17.99 9.42
CA GLY A 318 2.52 -16.89 8.68
C GLY A 318 2.86 -17.23 7.23
N LEU A 319 3.76 -16.42 6.67
CA LEU A 319 4.20 -16.55 5.28
C LEU A 319 5.15 -17.74 5.13
N LYS A 320 5.07 -18.41 3.97
CA LYS A 320 5.89 -19.57 3.60
C LYS A 320 6.71 -19.29 2.32
N GLU A 321 6.98 -18.02 2.06
CA GLU A 321 7.53 -17.52 0.79
C GLU A 321 9.06 -17.35 0.83
N ASN A 322 9.71 -17.67 -0.29
CA ASN A 322 11.14 -17.41 -0.49
C ASN A 322 11.43 -16.04 -1.15
N LEU A 323 10.39 -15.34 -1.62
CA LEU A 323 10.49 -14.01 -2.24
C LEU A 323 10.03 -12.94 -1.24
N PRO A 324 10.70 -11.78 -1.17
CA PRO A 324 10.24 -10.65 -0.37
C PRO A 324 8.90 -10.12 -0.89
N LEU A 325 8.07 -9.56 -0.01
CA LEU A 325 6.77 -9.05 -0.44
C LEU A 325 6.89 -7.75 -1.23
N PHE A 326 6.07 -7.61 -2.26
CA PHE A 326 5.94 -6.36 -3.00
C PHE A 326 5.34 -5.23 -2.13
N ASN A 327 4.46 -5.59 -1.19
CA ASN A 327 3.97 -4.67 -0.16
C ASN A 327 5.07 -4.15 0.76
N ASP A 328 6.14 -4.91 1.03
CA ASP A 328 7.26 -4.42 1.83
C ASP A 328 8.16 -3.46 1.03
N TYR A 329 8.13 -3.53 -0.31
CA TYR A 329 8.94 -2.70 -1.21
C TYR A 329 8.27 -1.38 -1.61
N VAL A 330 6.95 -1.40 -1.78
CA VAL A 330 6.10 -0.25 -2.16
C VAL A 330 4.97 -0.10 -1.16
N GLU A 331 4.86 1.08 -0.56
CA GLU A 331 3.71 1.46 0.27
C GLU A 331 2.41 1.45 -0.56
N ASN A 332 1.41 0.72 -0.08
CA ASN A 332 0.04 0.63 -0.62
C ASN A 332 -0.04 0.58 -2.17
N PRO A 333 0.49 -0.48 -2.80
CA PRO A 333 0.40 -0.66 -4.25
C PRO A 333 -1.05 -0.95 -4.67
N LEU A 334 -1.46 -0.42 -5.82
CA LEU A 334 -2.78 -0.66 -6.40
C LEU A 334 -2.66 -1.37 -7.75
N LEU A 335 -3.36 -2.49 -7.89
CA LEU A 335 -3.48 -3.23 -9.15
C LEU A 335 -4.58 -2.60 -10.01
N TYR A 336 -4.18 -1.80 -10.99
CA TYR A 336 -5.09 -1.20 -11.95
C TYR A 336 -5.53 -2.25 -12.97
N MET A 337 -6.84 -2.29 -13.20
CA MET A 337 -7.50 -3.23 -14.11
C MET A 337 -8.26 -2.43 -15.16
N ASP A 338 -7.64 -2.28 -16.31
CA ASP A 338 -8.30 -1.80 -17.52
C ASP A 338 -8.74 -3.03 -18.31
N GLY A 339 -9.98 -3.46 -18.10
CA GLY A 339 -10.60 -4.57 -18.83
C GLY A 339 -10.70 -4.36 -20.34
N LYS A 340 -10.21 -3.21 -20.86
CA LYS A 340 -10.25 -2.80 -22.26
C LYS A 340 -11.68 -2.89 -22.79
N LYS A 341 -11.79 -3.41 -24.01
CA LYS A 341 -13.02 -3.90 -24.61
C LYS A 341 -13.50 -5.21 -23.95
N TYR A 342 -12.55 -6.06 -23.55
CA TYR A 342 -12.71 -7.48 -23.21
C TYR A 342 -13.62 -7.80 -22.02
N LEU A 343 -13.61 -6.94 -21.00
CA LEU A 343 -14.35 -7.09 -19.76
C LEU A 343 -15.01 -5.75 -19.43
N THR A 344 -16.23 -5.76 -18.92
CA THR A 344 -16.92 -4.56 -18.42
C THR A 344 -16.38 -4.14 -17.04
N ILE A 345 -15.06 -3.96 -16.93
CA ILE A 345 -14.29 -3.77 -15.69
C ILE A 345 -13.29 -2.64 -15.91
N ILE A 346 -13.44 -1.54 -15.16
CA ILE A 346 -12.57 -0.37 -15.21
C ILE A 346 -12.35 0.10 -13.77
N ASP A 347 -11.58 -0.67 -12.98
CA ASP A 347 -11.22 -0.31 -11.60
C ASP A 347 -10.04 -1.18 -11.08
N ASN A 348 -10.27 -1.95 -10.01
CA ASN A 348 -9.31 -2.81 -9.29
C ASN A 348 -10.00 -4.14 -8.90
N ILE A 349 -9.34 -4.94 -8.05
CA ILE A 349 -9.82 -6.28 -7.63
C ILE A 349 -11.26 -6.28 -7.06
N ASN A 350 -11.73 -5.17 -6.51
CA ASN A 350 -13.07 -5.04 -5.91
C ASN A 350 -14.23 -5.20 -6.89
N HIS A 351 -14.00 -5.08 -8.19
CA HIS A 351 -15.02 -5.47 -9.16
C HIS A 351 -15.39 -6.96 -9.02
N PHE A 352 -14.43 -7.83 -8.74
CA PHE A 352 -14.60 -9.28 -8.70
C PHE A 352 -15.21 -9.82 -7.39
N ILE A 353 -15.19 -9.00 -6.34
CA ILE A 353 -15.61 -9.39 -4.99
C ILE A 353 -17.12 -9.15 -4.85
N LYS A 354 -17.90 -10.22 -5.00
CA LYS A 354 -19.37 -10.23 -4.85
C LYS A 354 -19.79 -11.10 -3.66
N ALA A 355 -21.04 -10.96 -3.23
CA ALA A 355 -21.63 -11.73 -2.14
C ALA A 355 -21.50 -13.27 -2.37
N PRO A 356 -21.31 -14.09 -1.32
CA PRO A 356 -21.08 -15.54 -1.45
C PRO A 356 -22.11 -16.30 -2.29
N THR A 357 -23.38 -15.92 -2.27
CA THR A 357 -24.46 -16.58 -3.02
C THR A 357 -24.79 -15.92 -4.37
N SER A 358 -24.08 -14.85 -4.77
CA SER A 358 -24.23 -14.27 -6.11
C SER A 358 -23.90 -15.31 -7.20
N PRO A 359 -24.51 -15.24 -8.39
CA PRO A 359 -24.07 -15.95 -9.59
C PRO A 359 -23.01 -15.19 -10.39
N GLU A 360 -22.80 -13.89 -10.15
CA GLU A 360 -21.90 -12.99 -10.90
C GLU A 360 -20.56 -12.71 -10.19
N TYR A 361 -20.17 -13.65 -9.34
CA TYR A 361 -18.92 -13.66 -8.57
C TYR A 361 -17.74 -14.10 -9.43
N TRP A 362 -16.53 -13.87 -8.92
CA TRP A 362 -15.37 -14.59 -9.41
C TRP A 362 -14.70 -15.46 -8.34
N ASN A 363 -14.26 -16.65 -8.74
CA ASN A 363 -13.48 -17.58 -7.93
C ASN A 363 -11.98 -17.52 -8.33
N ALA A 364 -11.09 -17.96 -7.45
CA ALA A 364 -9.65 -17.85 -7.67
C ALA A 364 -9.14 -18.62 -8.90
N LYS A 365 -9.69 -19.80 -9.24
CA LYS A 365 -9.31 -20.56 -10.45
C LYS A 365 -9.76 -19.83 -11.72
N GLY A 366 -10.94 -19.18 -11.68
CA GLY A 366 -11.42 -18.30 -12.75
C GLY A 366 -10.52 -17.09 -12.97
N LEU A 367 -10.17 -16.37 -11.89
CA LEU A 367 -9.24 -15.23 -11.96
C LEU A 367 -7.84 -15.65 -12.38
N MET A 368 -7.35 -16.80 -11.90
CA MET A 368 -6.04 -17.35 -12.27
C MET A 368 -5.92 -17.57 -13.78
N TYR A 369 -6.98 -18.07 -14.42
CA TYR A 369 -7.06 -18.20 -15.87
C TYR A 369 -7.07 -16.82 -16.55
N LEU A 370 -8.00 -15.95 -16.16
CA LEU A 370 -8.18 -14.63 -16.75
C LEU A 370 -6.90 -13.78 -16.67
N PHE A 371 -6.28 -13.74 -15.50
CA PHE A 371 -5.13 -12.88 -15.23
C PHE A 371 -3.86 -13.42 -15.89
N ASN A 372 -3.61 -14.74 -15.91
CA ASN A 372 -2.41 -15.26 -16.59
C ASN A 372 -2.46 -15.13 -18.12
N GLU A 373 -3.63 -15.26 -18.74
CA GLU A 373 -3.78 -15.10 -20.19
C GLU A 373 -3.72 -13.62 -20.65
N PHE A 374 -4.12 -12.66 -19.78
CA PHE A 374 -4.28 -11.24 -20.18
C PHE A 374 -3.46 -10.22 -19.37
N LYS A 375 -2.58 -10.63 -18.44
CA LYS A 375 -1.76 -9.72 -17.58
C LYS A 375 -1.12 -8.56 -18.34
N ASP A 376 -0.47 -8.83 -19.47
CA ASP A 376 0.21 -7.83 -20.30
C ASP A 376 -0.76 -6.84 -21.00
N GLU A 377 -2.04 -7.20 -21.15
CA GLU A 377 -3.06 -6.39 -21.84
C GLU A 377 -3.95 -5.59 -20.89
N ILE A 378 -4.38 -6.18 -19.76
CA ILE A 378 -5.42 -5.61 -18.88
C ILE A 378 -4.94 -5.17 -17.50
N LEU A 379 -3.76 -5.59 -17.06
CA LEU A 379 -3.26 -5.33 -15.70
C LEU A 379 -2.08 -4.35 -15.69
N LYS A 380 -2.05 -3.44 -14.73
CA LYS A 380 -0.93 -2.51 -14.54
C LYS A 380 -0.70 -2.15 -13.08
N ILE A 381 0.57 -2.06 -12.70
CA ILE A 381 1.02 -1.43 -11.46
C ILE A 381 1.62 -0.05 -11.82
N LYS A 382 1.42 0.97 -10.99
CA LYS A 382 2.07 2.28 -11.16
C LYS A 382 3.26 2.40 -10.22
N ILE A 383 4.36 3.00 -10.71
CA ILE A 383 5.50 3.38 -9.88
C ILE A 383 5.10 4.64 -9.07
N PRO A 384 5.11 4.60 -7.73
CA PRO A 384 4.77 5.75 -6.90
C PRO A 384 5.84 6.84 -7.02
N GLU A 385 5.47 8.10 -6.80
CA GLU A 385 6.33 9.25 -7.12
C GLU A 385 7.71 9.20 -6.44
N TYR A 386 7.81 8.70 -5.20
CA TYR A 386 9.09 8.56 -4.49
C TYR A 386 10.03 7.53 -5.15
N ARG A 387 9.50 6.46 -5.75
CA ARG A 387 10.30 5.45 -6.48
C ARG A 387 10.64 5.86 -7.92
N GLN A 388 9.97 6.85 -8.51
CA GLN A 388 10.16 7.25 -9.92
C GLN A 388 11.57 7.75 -10.26
N ASN A 389 12.45 7.97 -9.27
CA ASN A 389 13.88 8.25 -9.52
C ASN A 389 14.72 6.98 -9.69
N GLU A 390 14.40 5.90 -8.96
CA GLU A 390 15.13 4.62 -8.90
C GLU A 390 14.59 3.59 -9.92
N ASP A 391 13.26 3.44 -9.96
CA ASP A 391 12.57 2.37 -10.67
C ASP A 391 12.21 2.76 -12.11
N LEU A 392 12.14 1.77 -13.00
CA LEU A 392 11.82 1.89 -14.42
C LEU A 392 10.49 1.20 -14.78
N GLU A 393 10.27 -0.02 -14.29
CA GLU A 393 9.07 -0.81 -14.58
C GLU A 393 8.70 -1.73 -13.41
N TYR A 394 7.40 -1.88 -13.14
CA TYR A 394 6.83 -2.96 -12.32
C TYR A 394 5.98 -3.84 -13.23
N LYS A 395 6.42 -5.09 -13.46
CA LYS A 395 5.74 -6.04 -14.35
C LYS A 395 5.31 -7.29 -13.58
N ILE A 396 4.07 -7.72 -13.79
CA ILE A 396 3.60 -9.02 -13.31
C ILE A 396 4.05 -10.08 -14.31
N GLU A 397 4.88 -11.02 -13.86
CA GLU A 397 5.37 -12.12 -14.70
C GLU A 397 4.36 -13.26 -14.79
N GLU A 398 3.76 -13.64 -13.65
CA GLU A 398 2.75 -14.71 -13.55
C GLU A 398 1.93 -14.58 -12.26
N PHE A 399 0.85 -15.36 -12.20
CA PHE A 399 0.08 -15.59 -10.97
C PHE A 399 0.13 -17.07 -10.60
N GLU A 400 0.22 -17.32 -9.29
CA GLU A 400 0.27 -18.66 -8.69
C GLU A 400 -0.84 -18.84 -7.65
N PHE A 401 -1.31 -20.06 -7.48
CA PHE A 401 -2.21 -20.43 -6.39
C PHE A 401 -1.53 -20.28 -5.02
N SER A 402 -2.32 -20.35 -3.95
CA SER A 402 -1.80 -20.55 -2.59
C SER A 402 -2.65 -21.57 -1.84
N ASP A 403 -2.06 -22.13 -0.79
CA ASP A 403 -2.69 -23.01 0.19
C ASP A 403 -3.08 -22.28 1.49
N TYR A 404 -2.86 -20.96 1.55
CA TYR A 404 -3.07 -20.12 2.73
C TYR A 404 -4.49 -20.20 3.29
N LEU A 405 -4.59 -20.07 4.61
CA LEU A 405 -5.84 -20.19 5.37
C LEU A 405 -6.56 -21.54 5.19
N ASP A 406 -5.86 -22.59 4.71
CA ASP A 406 -6.45 -23.85 4.22
C ASP A 406 -7.53 -23.64 3.14
N THR A 407 -7.34 -22.62 2.29
CA THR A 407 -8.28 -22.22 1.23
C THR A 407 -7.57 -21.82 -0.05
N ASN A 408 -8.29 -21.86 -1.18
CA ASN A 408 -7.87 -21.20 -2.42
C ASN A 408 -8.40 -19.76 -2.55
N GLN A 409 -8.79 -19.10 -1.45
CA GLN A 409 -9.39 -17.75 -1.49
C GLN A 409 -8.37 -16.60 -1.58
N VAL A 410 -7.08 -16.93 -1.49
CA VAL A 410 -5.94 -16.04 -1.71
C VAL A 410 -5.06 -16.64 -2.81
N PHE A 411 -4.50 -15.80 -3.67
CA PHE A 411 -3.50 -16.19 -4.65
C PHE A 411 -2.33 -15.20 -4.67
N LYS A 412 -1.24 -15.58 -5.36
CA LYS A 412 0.01 -14.84 -5.44
C LYS A 412 0.17 -14.23 -6.84
N ALA A 413 0.82 -13.08 -6.93
CA ALA A 413 1.38 -12.54 -8.16
C ALA A 413 2.90 -12.42 -8.00
N ILE A 414 3.65 -12.80 -9.04
CA ILE A 414 5.09 -12.58 -9.10
C ILE A 414 5.34 -11.26 -9.83
N VAL A 415 5.87 -10.27 -9.11
CA VAL A 415 6.13 -8.92 -9.62
C VAL A 415 7.64 -8.75 -9.80
N ASN A 416 8.10 -8.62 -11.04
CA ASN A 416 9.46 -8.20 -11.32
C ASN A 416 9.54 -6.67 -11.33
N VAL A 417 10.43 -6.13 -10.50
CA VAL A 417 10.81 -4.71 -10.49
C VAL A 417 12.09 -4.56 -11.29
N THR A 418 12.07 -3.72 -12.32
CA THR A 418 13.24 -3.31 -13.10
C THR A 418 13.65 -1.90 -12.66
N LYS A 419 14.91 -1.74 -12.24
CA LYS A 419 15.50 -0.45 -11.84
C LYS A 419 16.17 0.24 -13.04
N LYS A 420 16.32 1.57 -13.00
CA LYS A 420 16.88 2.36 -14.13
C LYS A 420 18.35 2.07 -14.45
N ASN A 421 19.09 1.44 -13.55
CA ASN A 421 20.44 0.94 -13.80
C ASN A 421 20.47 -0.42 -14.52
N GLY A 422 19.30 -0.98 -14.87
CA GLY A 422 19.17 -2.26 -15.56
C GLY A 422 19.16 -3.49 -14.65
N SER A 423 19.28 -3.35 -13.33
CA SER A 423 19.09 -4.48 -12.41
C SER A 423 17.60 -4.77 -12.20
N SER A 424 17.27 -6.03 -11.91
CA SER A 424 15.91 -6.46 -11.65
C SER A 424 15.81 -7.38 -10.42
N LYS A 425 14.66 -7.37 -9.75
CA LYS A 425 14.37 -8.20 -8.58
C LYS A 425 12.90 -8.62 -8.56
N LYS A 426 12.65 -9.89 -8.27
CA LYS A 426 11.30 -10.45 -8.12
C LYS A 426 10.79 -10.30 -6.69
N TYR A 427 9.51 -10.00 -6.58
CA TYR A 427 8.75 -9.85 -5.34
C TYR A 427 7.45 -10.65 -5.45
N LEU A 428 6.89 -11.05 -4.31
CA LEU A 428 5.58 -11.71 -4.25
C LEU A 428 4.51 -10.74 -3.74
N TRP A 429 3.33 -10.78 -4.35
CA TRP A 429 2.20 -9.93 -3.95
C TRP A 429 0.94 -10.79 -3.74
N LEU A 430 0.34 -10.70 -2.55
CA LEU A 430 -0.86 -11.45 -2.20
C LEU A 430 -2.12 -10.74 -2.72
N SER A 431 -3.08 -11.50 -3.24
CA SER A 431 -4.34 -10.98 -3.81
C SER A 431 -5.20 -10.20 -2.81
N SER A 432 -5.02 -10.44 -1.51
CA SER A 432 -5.64 -9.68 -0.41
C SER A 432 -5.13 -8.25 -0.28
N ASN A 433 -4.00 -7.93 -0.92
CA ASN A 433 -3.28 -6.68 -0.77
C ASN A 433 -3.18 -5.91 -2.10
N PHE A 434 -3.97 -6.29 -3.12
CA PHE A 434 -3.98 -5.66 -4.44
C PHE A 434 -4.56 -4.24 -4.44
N ASP A 435 -5.22 -3.85 -3.36
CA ASP A 435 -5.88 -2.56 -3.11
C ASP A 435 -5.87 -2.17 -1.61
N ASP A 436 -5.16 -2.94 -0.80
CA ASP A 436 -5.08 -2.91 0.66
C ASP A 436 -6.39 -2.96 1.49
N HIS A 437 -7.49 -3.45 0.92
CA HIS A 437 -8.71 -3.72 1.70
C HIS A 437 -8.72 -5.10 2.39
N GLY A 438 -7.69 -5.93 2.19
CA GLY A 438 -7.52 -7.20 2.92
C GLY A 438 -8.49 -8.29 2.50
N HIS A 439 -8.98 -8.21 1.26
CA HIS A 439 -10.08 -9.02 0.78
C HIS A 439 -9.72 -10.49 0.54
N ARG A 440 -10.73 -11.35 0.68
CA ARG A 440 -10.68 -12.78 0.34
C ARG A 440 -11.67 -13.03 -0.79
N LEU A 441 -11.26 -13.82 -1.78
CA LEU A 441 -12.12 -14.21 -2.91
C LEU A 441 -13.24 -15.15 -2.43
N LYS A 442 -14.23 -15.44 -3.26
CA LYS A 442 -15.30 -16.37 -2.88
C LYS A 442 -14.77 -17.81 -2.75
N GLY A 443 -15.21 -18.51 -1.70
CA GLY A 443 -14.91 -19.92 -1.44
C GLY A 443 -15.58 -20.90 -2.40
N MET A 444 -15.25 -22.20 -2.27
CA MET A 444 -15.67 -23.25 -3.20
C MET A 444 -17.02 -23.86 -2.83
N ILE A 445 -17.87 -24.11 -3.83
CA ILE A 445 -19.13 -24.84 -3.67
C ILE A 445 -18.82 -26.34 -3.60
N PHE A 446 -19.23 -27.00 -2.52
CA PHE A 446 -18.95 -28.43 -2.29
C PHE A 446 -20.17 -29.35 -2.44
N LYS A 447 -21.31 -28.82 -2.90
CA LYS A 447 -22.52 -29.61 -3.23
C LYS A 447 -23.02 -29.27 -4.63
N ASN A 448 -23.38 -30.29 -5.39
CA ASN A 448 -23.85 -30.19 -6.78
C ASN A 448 -25.27 -29.60 -6.86
N LYS A 449 -25.37 -28.26 -6.82
CA LYS A 449 -26.63 -27.50 -6.83
C LYS A 449 -26.48 -26.24 -7.67
N ILE A 450 -27.49 -25.92 -8.49
CA ILE A 450 -27.55 -24.66 -9.27
C ILE A 450 -27.44 -23.41 -8.37
N ASN A 451 -28.20 -23.42 -7.26
CA ASN A 451 -28.38 -22.30 -6.35
C ASN A 451 -27.83 -22.65 -4.95
N PRO A 452 -26.50 -22.62 -4.75
CA PRO A 452 -25.88 -22.96 -3.48
C PRO A 452 -26.25 -21.95 -2.40
N GLN A 453 -26.54 -22.45 -1.20
CA GLN A 453 -26.64 -21.63 0.01
C GLN A 453 -25.27 -21.38 0.61
N SER A 454 -25.13 -20.41 1.53
CA SER A 454 -23.86 -20.15 2.22
C SER A 454 -23.30 -21.39 2.95
N SER A 455 -24.16 -22.32 3.37
CA SER A 455 -23.80 -23.62 3.98
C SER A 455 -23.48 -24.74 2.97
N ASP A 456 -23.50 -24.44 1.68
CA ASP A 456 -23.00 -25.28 0.58
C ASP A 456 -21.64 -24.77 0.04
N ILE A 457 -21.08 -23.71 0.63
CA ILE A 457 -19.85 -23.04 0.21
C ILE A 457 -18.80 -23.13 1.32
N TYR A 458 -17.68 -23.78 1.05
CA TYR A 458 -16.52 -23.78 1.93
C TYR A 458 -15.73 -22.49 1.77
N SER A 459 -15.70 -21.68 2.82
CA SER A 459 -14.89 -20.45 2.92
C SER A 459 -14.06 -20.47 4.20
N PHE A 460 -13.06 -19.59 4.31
CA PHE A 460 -12.24 -19.48 5.51
C PHE A 460 -13.07 -19.12 6.75
N ASN A 461 -12.85 -19.90 7.80
CA ASN A 461 -13.25 -19.63 9.17
C ASN A 461 -12.07 -20.10 10.06
N PRO A 462 -11.69 -19.36 11.13
CA PRO A 462 -10.71 -19.81 12.12
C PRO A 462 -10.93 -21.21 12.71
N THR A 463 -12.13 -21.81 12.59
CA THR A 463 -12.44 -23.18 13.04
C THR A 463 -12.42 -24.24 11.92
N ASN A 464 -11.95 -23.91 10.71
CA ASN A 464 -11.84 -24.85 9.60
C ASN A 464 -10.93 -26.05 9.92
N LYS A 465 -11.20 -27.17 9.26
CA LYS A 465 -10.46 -28.45 9.41
C LYS A 465 -9.87 -28.94 8.07
N GLY A 466 -9.46 -27.99 7.23
CA GLY A 466 -9.19 -28.23 5.80
C GLY A 466 -10.45 -28.29 4.94
N ILE A 467 -10.25 -28.39 3.63
CA ILE A 467 -11.29 -28.44 2.58
C ILE A 467 -12.05 -29.78 2.60
N PRO A 468 -13.38 -29.82 2.38
CA PRO A 468 -14.14 -31.07 2.28
C PRO A 468 -13.79 -31.86 1.00
N GLU A 469 -14.17 -33.15 0.94
CA GLU A 469 -14.08 -33.90 -0.33
C GLU A 469 -14.97 -33.25 -1.41
N GLY A 470 -14.46 -33.27 -2.64
CA GLY A 470 -15.08 -32.68 -3.81
C GLY A 470 -16.09 -33.56 -4.56
N ILE A 471 -16.85 -32.91 -5.43
CA ILE A 471 -17.83 -33.51 -6.34
C ILE A 471 -17.08 -34.28 -7.44
N LYS A 472 -17.51 -35.49 -7.77
CA LYS A 472 -16.91 -36.30 -8.85
C LYS A 472 -17.35 -35.78 -10.23
N LEU A 473 -16.46 -35.88 -11.22
CA LEU A 473 -16.77 -35.40 -12.59
C LEU A 473 -17.97 -36.11 -13.21
N GLU A 474 -18.16 -37.41 -12.94
CA GLU A 474 -19.30 -38.20 -13.43
C GLU A 474 -20.65 -37.76 -12.80
N GLU A 475 -20.62 -37.12 -11.63
CA GLU A 475 -21.80 -36.57 -10.96
C GLU A 475 -22.10 -35.13 -11.45
N PHE A 476 -21.06 -34.34 -11.69
CA PHE A 476 -21.18 -32.94 -12.12
C PHE A 476 -21.53 -32.81 -13.61
N VAL A 477 -20.84 -33.56 -14.49
CA VAL A 477 -20.93 -33.41 -15.95
C VAL A 477 -22.18 -34.13 -16.49
N SER A 478 -23.28 -33.38 -16.61
CA SER A 478 -24.61 -33.90 -16.93
C SER A 478 -25.20 -33.26 -18.19
N ASN A 479 -26.10 -33.98 -18.87
CA ASN A 479 -26.90 -33.49 -20.00
C ASN A 479 -28.29 -32.96 -19.57
N LYS A 480 -28.60 -32.99 -18.27
CA LYS A 480 -29.78 -32.29 -17.74
C LYS A 480 -29.58 -30.78 -17.88
N GLU A 481 -30.56 -30.09 -18.44
CA GLU A 481 -30.55 -28.64 -18.68
C GLU A 481 -30.43 -27.86 -17.35
N ASP A 482 -31.07 -28.36 -16.29
CA ASP A 482 -31.03 -27.83 -14.92
C ASP A 482 -29.81 -28.32 -14.10
N SER A 483 -28.79 -28.92 -14.72
CA SER A 483 -27.56 -29.26 -14.02
C SER A 483 -26.67 -28.03 -13.80
N ALA A 484 -25.94 -28.00 -12.67
CA ALA A 484 -24.96 -26.95 -12.37
C ALA A 484 -23.92 -26.77 -13.50
N PHE A 485 -23.53 -27.87 -14.16
CA PHE A 485 -22.66 -27.87 -15.33
C PHE A 485 -23.30 -27.17 -16.55
N MET A 486 -24.51 -27.56 -16.96
CA MET A 486 -25.19 -26.92 -18.11
C MET A 486 -25.53 -25.46 -17.84
N VAL A 487 -25.97 -25.11 -16.63
CA VAL A 487 -26.23 -23.71 -16.25
C VAL A 487 -24.92 -22.89 -16.27
N GLY A 488 -23.81 -23.43 -15.77
CA GLY A 488 -22.50 -22.76 -15.82
C GLY A 488 -21.98 -22.54 -17.25
N LEU A 489 -22.15 -23.52 -18.15
CA LEU A 489 -21.85 -23.35 -19.58
C LEU A 489 -22.74 -22.29 -20.24
N ASN A 490 -24.04 -22.32 -19.95
CA ASN A 490 -25.00 -21.32 -20.43
C ASN A 490 -24.64 -19.90 -19.96
N HIS A 491 -24.22 -19.74 -18.69
CA HIS A 491 -23.76 -18.44 -18.17
C HIS A 491 -22.50 -17.94 -18.92
N ALA A 492 -21.50 -18.80 -19.15
CA ALA A 492 -20.31 -18.44 -19.92
C ALA A 492 -20.66 -18.03 -21.38
N SER A 493 -21.55 -18.79 -22.04
CA SER A 493 -22.04 -18.48 -23.39
C SER A 493 -22.78 -17.13 -23.43
N ASN A 494 -23.65 -16.88 -22.45
CA ASN A 494 -24.45 -15.66 -22.39
C ASN A 494 -23.59 -14.43 -22.09
N LYS A 495 -22.50 -14.58 -21.32
CA LYS A 495 -21.51 -13.51 -21.15
C LYS A 495 -20.85 -13.14 -22.45
N LEU A 496 -20.42 -14.11 -23.27
CA LEU A 496 -19.83 -13.79 -24.57
C LEU A 496 -20.81 -13.10 -25.52
N ASN A 497 -22.07 -13.56 -25.58
CA ASN A 497 -23.12 -12.88 -26.33
C ASN A 497 -23.27 -11.42 -25.87
N SER A 498 -23.27 -11.17 -24.55
CA SER A 498 -23.38 -9.82 -24.00
C SER A 498 -22.16 -8.92 -24.26
N LEU A 499 -20.96 -9.49 -24.41
CA LEU A 499 -19.72 -8.73 -24.62
C LEU A 499 -19.51 -8.41 -26.12
N PHE A 500 -19.62 -9.40 -27.00
CA PHE A 500 -19.26 -9.23 -28.42
C PHE A 500 -20.35 -8.58 -29.27
N ASN A 501 -21.64 -8.72 -28.91
CA ASN A 501 -22.73 -8.07 -29.64
C ASN A 501 -22.54 -6.54 -29.76
N TYR A 502 -22.02 -5.88 -28.72
CA TYR A 502 -21.96 -4.41 -28.66
C TYR A 502 -20.75 -3.76 -29.35
N TRP A 503 -19.61 -4.44 -29.55
CA TRP A 503 -18.46 -3.78 -30.21
C TRP A 503 -18.59 -3.79 -31.73
N ASN A 504 -19.03 -4.91 -32.31
CA ASN A 504 -18.77 -5.25 -33.71
C ASN A 504 -20.02 -5.60 -34.54
N ASN A 505 -21.20 -5.81 -33.94
CA ASN A 505 -22.31 -6.62 -34.51
C ASN A 505 -21.94 -8.09 -34.81
N ASP A 506 -20.75 -8.55 -34.42
CA ASP A 506 -20.27 -9.93 -34.55
C ASP A 506 -20.91 -10.85 -33.49
N SER A 507 -22.22 -11.07 -33.60
CA SER A 507 -22.93 -12.04 -32.75
C SER A 507 -22.51 -13.48 -33.10
N ARG A 508 -22.71 -14.43 -32.16
CA ARG A 508 -22.48 -15.87 -32.42
C ARG A 508 -23.20 -16.36 -33.68
N GLN A 509 -24.41 -15.87 -33.94
CA GLN A 509 -25.24 -16.22 -35.11
C GLN A 509 -24.67 -15.69 -36.44
N ASN A 510 -23.78 -14.68 -36.40
CA ASN A 510 -23.10 -14.14 -37.58
C ASN A 510 -21.77 -14.85 -37.87
N PHE A 511 -21.17 -15.53 -36.89
CA PHE A 511 -19.92 -16.28 -37.05
C PHE A 511 -20.13 -17.68 -37.64
N ASP A 512 -19.30 -18.01 -38.63
CA ASP A 512 -19.04 -19.40 -39.00
C ASP A 512 -18.10 -20.03 -37.95
N PRO A 513 -18.41 -21.21 -37.37
CA PRO A 513 -17.61 -21.80 -36.31
C PRO A 513 -16.21 -22.24 -36.78
N SER A 514 -15.96 -22.40 -38.09
CA SER A 514 -14.63 -22.71 -38.64
C SER A 514 -13.62 -21.56 -38.49
N LEU A 515 -14.09 -20.34 -38.26
CA LEU A 515 -13.25 -19.16 -38.02
C LEU A 515 -12.65 -19.13 -36.60
N LEU A 516 -13.10 -20.01 -35.70
CA LEU A 516 -12.60 -20.11 -34.33
C LEU A 516 -11.55 -21.22 -34.18
N ASN A 517 -10.44 -20.88 -33.53
CA ASN A 517 -9.30 -21.74 -33.24
C ASN A 517 -8.84 -21.55 -31.78
N ASN A 518 -7.86 -22.33 -31.32
CA ASN A 518 -7.44 -22.33 -29.90
C ASN A 518 -6.87 -20.98 -29.42
N ASP A 519 -6.28 -20.20 -30.34
CA ASP A 519 -5.72 -18.87 -30.04
C ASP A 519 -6.76 -17.74 -30.11
N SER A 520 -7.96 -18.04 -30.63
CA SER A 520 -9.00 -17.05 -30.89
C SER A 520 -9.43 -16.34 -29.62
N TYR A 521 -9.48 -15.01 -29.70
CA TYR A 521 -9.73 -14.15 -28.56
C TYR A 521 -11.02 -14.51 -27.81
N GLN A 522 -12.09 -14.78 -28.57
CA GLN A 522 -13.39 -15.23 -28.08
C GLN A 522 -13.28 -16.49 -27.21
N ILE A 523 -12.43 -17.46 -27.59
CA ILE A 523 -12.27 -18.73 -26.88
C ILE A 523 -11.49 -18.54 -25.57
N LYS A 524 -10.50 -17.64 -25.55
CA LYS A 524 -9.77 -17.30 -24.30
C LYS A 524 -10.69 -16.67 -23.26
N VAL A 525 -11.58 -15.76 -23.67
CA VAL A 525 -12.61 -15.19 -22.75
C VAL A 525 -13.68 -16.22 -22.40
N PHE A 526 -14.12 -17.05 -23.35
CA PHE A 526 -15.06 -18.14 -23.04
C PHE A 526 -14.50 -19.02 -21.93
N ASN A 527 -13.23 -19.42 -22.05
CA ASN A 527 -12.61 -20.31 -21.10
C ASN A 527 -12.38 -19.65 -19.73
N ALA A 528 -12.09 -18.35 -19.68
CA ALA A 528 -12.02 -17.61 -18.41
C ALA A 528 -13.37 -17.63 -17.65
N TYR A 529 -14.49 -17.34 -18.33
CA TYR A 529 -15.83 -17.45 -17.72
C TYR A 529 -16.22 -18.91 -17.41
N LEU A 530 -15.83 -19.88 -18.24
CA LEU A 530 -16.10 -21.30 -18.02
C LEU A 530 -15.36 -21.83 -16.80
N ASN A 531 -14.07 -21.51 -16.64
CA ASN A 531 -13.31 -21.79 -15.41
C ASN A 531 -13.95 -21.08 -14.21
N ASN A 532 -14.46 -19.86 -14.40
CA ASN A 532 -15.10 -19.13 -13.32
C ASN A 532 -16.41 -19.76 -12.83
N TYR A 533 -17.29 -20.20 -13.73
CA TYR A 533 -18.56 -20.80 -13.33
C TYR A 533 -18.46 -22.29 -12.96
N LEU A 534 -17.63 -23.07 -13.66
CA LEU A 534 -17.51 -24.52 -13.41
C LEU A 534 -16.54 -24.86 -12.28
N LEU A 535 -15.40 -24.17 -12.16
CA LEU A 535 -14.41 -24.44 -11.08
C LEU A 535 -14.64 -23.60 -9.82
N ALA A 536 -15.78 -22.92 -9.75
CA ALA A 536 -16.36 -22.53 -8.47
C ALA A 536 -16.80 -23.74 -7.64
N TYR A 537 -17.09 -24.86 -8.29
CA TYR A 537 -17.35 -26.15 -7.65
C TYR A 537 -16.04 -26.85 -7.34
N ALA A 538 -15.97 -27.51 -6.18
CA ALA A 538 -14.82 -28.29 -5.73
C ALA A 538 -14.75 -29.63 -6.50
N LEU A 539 -14.39 -29.61 -7.79
CA LEU A 539 -14.34 -30.82 -8.63
C LEU A 539 -13.10 -31.65 -8.31
N GLU A 540 -13.30 -32.92 -7.95
CA GLU A 540 -12.25 -33.90 -7.60
C GLU A 540 -11.32 -33.51 -6.42
N ASN A 541 -11.69 -32.49 -5.64
CA ASN A 541 -10.94 -32.09 -4.45
C ASN A 541 -10.81 -33.27 -3.46
N LYS A 542 -9.59 -33.49 -2.96
CA LYS A 542 -9.33 -34.43 -1.86
C LYS A 542 -9.57 -33.72 -0.54
N GLU A 543 -10.19 -34.41 0.42
CA GLU A 543 -10.40 -33.86 1.76
C GLU A 543 -9.06 -33.39 2.37
N LYS A 544 -9.06 -32.23 3.02
CA LYS A 544 -7.93 -31.56 3.67
C LYS A 544 -6.74 -31.15 2.78
N HIS A 545 -6.84 -31.27 1.45
CA HIS A 545 -5.77 -30.86 0.53
C HIS A 545 -6.18 -29.69 -0.38
N THR A 546 -5.65 -28.50 -0.13
CA THR A 546 -6.05 -27.26 -0.82
C THR A 546 -5.74 -27.27 -2.32
N LEU A 547 -4.51 -27.62 -2.69
CA LEU A 547 -4.06 -27.73 -4.08
C LEU A 547 -4.37 -29.14 -4.61
N SER A 548 -5.67 -29.46 -4.74
CA SER A 548 -6.14 -30.75 -5.23
C SER A 548 -7.39 -30.62 -6.10
N GLY A 549 -7.74 -31.73 -6.78
CA GLY A 549 -8.82 -31.77 -7.76
C GLY A 549 -8.46 -31.07 -9.06
N ILE A 550 -9.46 -30.53 -9.74
CA ILE A 550 -9.28 -29.85 -11.03
C ILE A 550 -8.75 -28.42 -10.80
N LYS A 551 -7.56 -28.17 -11.35
CA LYS A 551 -6.78 -26.93 -11.33
C LYS A 551 -7.35 -25.88 -12.28
N ARG A 552 -7.53 -26.28 -13.54
CA ARG A 552 -8.15 -25.48 -14.61
C ARG A 552 -8.86 -26.39 -15.63
N ILE A 553 -9.71 -25.81 -16.46
CA ILE A 553 -10.26 -26.46 -17.66
C ILE A 553 -9.64 -25.77 -18.87
N ASP A 554 -9.07 -26.54 -19.80
CA ASP A 554 -8.57 -26.04 -21.07
C ASP A 554 -9.54 -26.40 -22.20
N ILE A 555 -9.88 -25.42 -23.05
CA ILE A 555 -10.69 -25.65 -24.25
C ILE A 555 -9.75 -26.00 -25.42
N LYS A 556 -10.07 -27.09 -26.11
CA LYS A 556 -9.41 -27.48 -27.36
C LYS A 556 -10.44 -27.63 -28.47
N LEU A 557 -10.33 -26.80 -29.49
CA LEU A 557 -11.16 -26.86 -30.70
C LEU A 557 -10.60 -27.86 -31.71
N ASN A 558 -11.48 -28.38 -32.56
CA ASN A 558 -11.09 -29.08 -33.78
C ASN A 558 -12.03 -28.64 -34.93
N PRO A 559 -11.61 -27.67 -35.77
CA PRO A 559 -12.47 -27.12 -36.82
C PRO A 559 -12.95 -28.15 -37.86
N GLU A 560 -12.18 -29.21 -38.11
CA GLU A 560 -12.54 -30.30 -39.05
C GLU A 560 -13.75 -31.11 -38.56
N LYS A 561 -14.04 -31.08 -37.25
CA LYS A 561 -15.19 -31.75 -36.62
C LYS A 561 -16.38 -30.83 -36.40
N ASN A 562 -16.30 -29.56 -36.81
CA ASN A 562 -17.44 -28.64 -36.76
C ASN A 562 -18.60 -29.13 -37.64
N LYS A 563 -19.82 -28.68 -37.34
CA LYS A 563 -20.98 -28.85 -38.21
C LYS A 563 -21.57 -27.47 -38.52
N LEU A 564 -22.48 -27.41 -39.50
CA LEU A 564 -23.19 -26.17 -39.82
C LEU A 564 -23.88 -25.61 -38.57
N GLY A 565 -23.50 -24.40 -38.16
CA GLY A 565 -24.01 -23.77 -36.94
C GLY A 565 -23.56 -24.39 -35.60
N GLN A 566 -22.60 -25.33 -35.58
CA GLN A 566 -22.11 -25.99 -34.37
C GLN A 566 -20.57 -26.02 -34.28
N LEU A 567 -20.01 -25.41 -33.24
CA LEU A 567 -18.59 -25.49 -32.91
C LEU A 567 -18.29 -26.77 -32.10
N TYR A 568 -17.36 -27.60 -32.55
CA TYR A 568 -16.86 -28.76 -31.80
C TYR A 568 -15.77 -28.35 -30.81
N PHE A 569 -15.91 -28.73 -29.54
CA PHE A 569 -14.89 -28.47 -28.53
C PHE A 569 -14.72 -29.61 -27.52
N GLU A 570 -13.47 -29.84 -27.13
CA GLU A 570 -13.04 -30.73 -26.05
C GLU A 570 -12.77 -29.86 -24.80
N LEU A 571 -13.42 -30.17 -23.68
CA LEU A 571 -13.11 -29.64 -22.35
C LEU A 571 -12.11 -30.57 -21.67
N LEU A 572 -10.88 -30.12 -21.47
CA LEU A 572 -9.81 -30.88 -20.83
C LEU A 572 -9.72 -30.47 -19.37
N PHE A 573 -10.09 -31.37 -18.45
CA PHE A 573 -10.05 -31.12 -17.02
C PHE A 573 -8.63 -31.38 -16.50
N ILE A 574 -7.87 -30.32 -16.24
CA ILE A 574 -6.48 -30.40 -15.80
C ILE A 574 -6.43 -30.51 -14.28
N GLY A 575 -5.79 -31.56 -13.75
CA GLY A 575 -5.61 -31.77 -12.31
C GLY A 575 -4.37 -31.04 -11.77
N PHE A 576 -4.38 -30.72 -10.47
CA PHE A 576 -3.17 -30.28 -9.77
C PHE A 576 -2.11 -31.39 -9.73
N GLY A 577 -0.86 -31.02 -9.98
CA GLY A 577 0.31 -31.83 -9.62
C GLY A 577 0.60 -31.79 -8.11
N GLU A 578 1.62 -32.52 -7.66
CA GLU A 578 2.08 -32.45 -6.27
C GLU A 578 2.83 -31.14 -6.00
N ASN A 579 2.33 -30.39 -5.00
CA ASN A 579 2.82 -29.06 -4.58
C ASN A 579 2.90 -28.08 -5.75
N ASP A 580 1.81 -27.99 -6.51
CA ASP A 580 1.70 -27.33 -7.81
C ASP A 580 1.02 -25.96 -7.70
N TYR A 581 1.81 -24.93 -7.35
CA TYR A 581 1.35 -23.54 -7.20
C TYR A 581 1.18 -22.81 -8.55
N GLN A 582 1.99 -23.13 -9.55
CA GLN A 582 1.98 -22.45 -10.86
C GLN A 582 0.68 -22.72 -11.65
N PHE A 583 0.18 -21.73 -12.39
CA PHE A 583 -1.05 -21.90 -13.20
C PHE A 583 -0.93 -22.93 -14.34
N LYS A 584 0.25 -23.06 -14.95
CA LYS A 584 0.62 -24.09 -15.92
C LYS A 584 1.97 -24.67 -15.49
N SER A 585 2.08 -25.99 -15.33
CA SER A 585 3.34 -26.63 -14.91
C SER A 585 3.54 -28.01 -15.54
N ASN A 586 4.79 -28.44 -15.65
CA ASN A 586 5.14 -29.73 -16.27
C ASN A 586 4.72 -30.97 -15.44
N LYS A 587 4.07 -30.78 -14.28
CA LYS A 587 3.58 -31.86 -13.40
C LYS A 587 2.09 -32.15 -13.55
N GLU A 588 1.34 -31.28 -14.22
CA GLU A 588 -0.11 -31.40 -14.33
C GLU A 588 -0.53 -32.50 -15.32
N LYS A 589 -1.68 -33.13 -15.06
CA LYS A 589 -2.27 -34.16 -15.94
C LYS A 589 -3.66 -33.73 -16.41
N ILE A 590 -4.03 -34.12 -17.62
CA ILE A 590 -5.45 -34.20 -18.00
C ILE A 590 -6.05 -35.34 -17.18
N VAL A 591 -7.01 -35.07 -16.29
CA VAL A 591 -7.70 -36.08 -15.46
C VAL A 591 -8.85 -36.71 -16.23
N ALA A 592 -9.53 -35.91 -17.03
CA ALA A 592 -10.59 -36.33 -17.92
C ALA A 592 -10.77 -35.34 -19.07
N LYS A 593 -11.51 -35.74 -20.10
CA LYS A 593 -12.09 -34.85 -21.10
C LYS A 593 -13.59 -35.02 -21.20
N SER A 594 -14.27 -33.96 -21.62
CA SER A 594 -15.65 -33.99 -22.09
C SER A 594 -15.73 -33.38 -23.49
N VAL A 595 -16.69 -33.79 -24.31
CA VAL A 595 -16.74 -33.42 -25.74
C VAL A 595 -18.14 -32.96 -26.11
N LEU A 596 -18.26 -31.71 -26.56
CA LEU A 596 -19.54 -31.05 -26.82
C LEU A 596 -19.55 -30.31 -28.16
N TYR A 597 -20.75 -30.09 -28.67
CA TYR A 597 -21.05 -29.03 -29.62
C TYR A 597 -21.57 -27.79 -28.87
N TRP A 598 -21.10 -26.61 -29.25
CA TRP A 598 -21.70 -25.32 -28.90
C TRP A 598 -22.53 -24.85 -30.11
N ASN A 599 -23.83 -24.72 -29.91
CA ASN A 599 -24.84 -24.52 -30.95
C ASN A 599 -25.09 -23.02 -31.24
N TYR A 600 -26.00 -22.73 -32.17
CA TYR A 600 -26.44 -21.39 -32.57
C TYR A 600 -25.34 -20.48 -33.14
N PHE A 601 -24.37 -21.07 -33.85
CA PHE A 601 -23.56 -20.33 -34.81
C PHE A 601 -24.31 -20.14 -36.13
N LYS A 602 -23.70 -19.43 -37.09
CA LYS A 602 -24.29 -19.17 -38.41
C LYS A 602 -24.76 -20.45 -39.11
N GLY A 603 -26.02 -20.45 -39.52
CA GLY A 603 -26.67 -21.58 -40.21
C GLY A 603 -27.17 -22.71 -39.31
N TYR A 604 -27.19 -22.54 -37.98
CA TYR A 604 -27.76 -23.54 -37.07
C TYR A 604 -29.26 -23.75 -37.30
N ASP A 605 -29.69 -25.01 -37.32
CA ASP A 605 -31.10 -25.40 -37.33
C ASP A 605 -31.57 -25.75 -35.91
N GLU A 606 -32.50 -24.94 -35.38
CA GLU A 606 -33.07 -25.12 -34.05
C GLU A 606 -33.94 -26.40 -33.91
N SER A 607 -34.27 -27.06 -35.02
CA SER A 607 -34.94 -28.36 -35.00
C SER A 607 -34.04 -29.49 -34.47
N ILE A 608 -32.71 -29.33 -34.57
CA ILE A 608 -31.71 -30.30 -34.11
C ILE A 608 -31.67 -30.36 -32.58
N SER A 609 -31.64 -29.20 -31.91
CA SER A 609 -31.71 -29.09 -30.45
C SER A 609 -32.03 -27.66 -30.02
N LYS A 610 -32.72 -27.51 -28.90
CA LYS A 610 -32.97 -26.21 -28.25
C LYS A 610 -31.93 -25.83 -27.20
N ASN A 611 -30.93 -26.68 -26.98
CA ASN A 611 -29.90 -26.46 -25.98
C ASN A 611 -28.71 -25.71 -26.61
N ASN A 612 -28.12 -24.73 -25.91
CA ASN A 612 -26.86 -24.12 -26.36
C ASN A 612 -25.71 -25.13 -26.47
N PHE A 613 -25.75 -26.19 -25.66
CA PHE A 613 -24.70 -27.21 -25.57
C PHE A 613 -25.28 -28.62 -25.66
N MET A 614 -24.58 -29.50 -26.37
CA MET A 614 -24.98 -30.89 -26.55
C MET A 614 -23.73 -31.78 -26.58
N PHE A 615 -23.75 -32.91 -25.87
CA PHE A 615 -22.63 -33.85 -25.90
C PHE A 615 -22.50 -34.51 -27.27
N VAL A 616 -21.27 -34.77 -27.71
CA VAL A 616 -21.01 -35.53 -28.96
C VAL A 616 -21.36 -37.01 -28.80
N ASN A 617 -21.30 -37.53 -27.57
CA ASN A 617 -21.74 -38.88 -27.21
C ASN A 617 -22.40 -38.85 -25.82
N GLU A 618 -23.73 -38.96 -25.77
CA GLU A 618 -24.48 -38.92 -24.50
C GLU A 618 -24.17 -40.10 -23.57
N ASN A 619 -23.69 -41.23 -24.10
CA ASN A 619 -23.31 -42.40 -23.32
C ASN A 619 -21.87 -42.30 -22.75
N LYS A 620 -21.09 -41.29 -23.16
CA LYS A 620 -19.71 -41.06 -22.70
C LYS A 620 -19.42 -39.58 -22.47
N LYS A 621 -20.16 -38.99 -21.52
CA LYS A 621 -20.09 -37.56 -21.14
C LYS A 621 -18.73 -37.16 -20.55
N VAL A 622 -18.07 -38.08 -19.85
CA VAL A 622 -16.73 -37.95 -19.28
C VAL A 622 -15.89 -39.12 -19.79
N GLU A 623 -14.69 -38.84 -20.25
CA GLU A 623 -13.66 -39.83 -20.57
C GLU A 623 -12.45 -39.54 -19.69
N ARG A 624 -12.22 -40.41 -18.69
CA ARG A 624 -10.99 -40.40 -17.87
C ARG A 624 -9.77 -40.64 -18.77
N MET A 625 -8.64 -40.05 -18.39
CA MET A 625 -7.33 -40.28 -19.01
C MET A 625 -6.41 -40.92 -17.95
N GLU A 626 -5.49 -41.79 -18.38
CA GLU A 626 -4.59 -42.58 -17.50
C GLU A 626 -3.24 -41.86 -17.20
#